data_AF-A0A948V830-F1
#
_entry.id   AF-A0A948V830-F1
#
_cell.length_a   1.000
_cell.length_b   1.000
_cell.length_c   1.000
_cell.angle_alpha   90.00
_cell.angle_beta   90.00
_cell.angle_gamma   90.00
#
_symmetry.space_group_name_H-M   'P 1'
#
loop_
_entity.id
_entity.type
_entity.pdbx_description
1 polymer ?
#
loop_
_entity_poly.entity_id
_entity_poly.type
_entity_poly.pdbx_seq_one_letter_code
_entity_poly.pdbx_strand_id
1 'polypeptide(L)'
;MRRLLTGYAVGFNRRHKRHGHLFQNRYKSIVCQEDTYLRELVRYIHLNPVRAGIVSDIGELNRYPYSGHSALMGRYKRRWQDVEYVPLPKTGLDRSSS
;
A
#
# COMPACT_ATOMS: atom_id res chain seq x y z
N MET A 1 1.05 -17.26 -1.12
CA MET A 1 1.63 -16.38 -2.17
C MET A 1 2.14 -17.08 -3.43
N ARG A 2 2.75 -18.28 -3.37
CA ARG A 2 3.29 -18.98 -4.55
C ARG A 2 2.31 -19.06 -5.73
N ARG A 3 1.10 -19.62 -5.52
CA ARG A 3 0.10 -19.79 -6.59
C ARG A 3 -0.29 -18.47 -7.28
N LEU A 4 -0.51 -17.40 -6.52
CA LEU A 4 -0.89 -16.09 -7.05
C LEU A 4 0.23 -15.50 -7.93
N LEU A 5 1.45 -15.43 -7.39
CA LEU A 5 2.59 -14.84 -8.09
C LEU A 5 2.98 -15.66 -9.33
N THR A 6 2.96 -17.00 -9.23
CA THR A 6 3.21 -17.87 -10.39
C THR A 6 2.14 -17.68 -11.47
N GLY A 7 0.85 -17.66 -11.10
CA GLY A 7 -0.23 -17.44 -12.05
C GLY A 7 -0.11 -16.10 -12.78
N TYR A 8 0.17 -15.02 -12.03
CA TYR A 8 0.37 -13.69 -12.61
C TYR A 8 1.59 -13.65 -13.54
N ALA A 9 2.74 -14.19 -13.10
CA ALA A 9 3.96 -14.18 -13.92
C ALA A 9 3.79 -14.95 -15.22
N VAL A 10 3.14 -16.13 -15.19
CA VAL A 10 2.85 -16.92 -16.38
C VAL A 10 1.93 -16.14 -17.33
N GLY A 11 0.85 -15.55 -16.81
CA GLY A 11 -0.09 -14.77 -17.61
C GLY A 11 0.56 -13.54 -18.26
N PHE A 12 1.34 -12.79 -17.48
CA PHE A 12 2.08 -11.62 -17.95
C PHE A 12 3.09 -11.99 -19.05
N ASN A 13 3.92 -13.02 -18.82
CA ASN A 13 4.91 -13.46 -19.79
C ASN A 13 4.28 -13.90 -21.11
N ARG A 14 3.17 -14.66 -21.06
CA ARG A 14 2.40 -15.05 -22.25
C ARG A 14 1.86 -13.84 -23.01
N ARG A 15 1.25 -12.88 -22.30
CA ARG A 15 0.67 -11.68 -22.90
C ARG A 15 1.71 -10.81 -23.60
N HIS A 16 2.89 -10.67 -23.00
CA HIS A 16 3.93 -9.76 -23.48
C HIS A 16 5.04 -10.47 -24.28
N LYS A 17 4.86 -11.76 -24.63
CA LYS A 17 5.87 -12.59 -25.34
C LYS A 17 7.25 -12.54 -24.66
N ARG A 18 7.27 -12.55 -23.32
CA ARG A 18 8.49 -12.54 -22.49
C ARG A 18 8.78 -13.94 -21.94
N HIS A 19 10.04 -14.18 -21.59
CA HIS A 19 10.50 -15.39 -20.93
C HIS A 19 11.29 -15.05 -19.66
N GLY A 20 11.41 -16.02 -18.76
CA GLY A 20 12.19 -15.89 -17.52
C GLY A 20 11.41 -15.32 -16.34
N HIS A 21 12.16 -14.94 -15.30
CA HIS A 21 11.61 -14.46 -14.03
C HIS A 21 11.02 -13.05 -14.16
N LEU A 22 9.75 -12.90 -13.73
CA LEU A 22 9.11 -11.58 -13.65
C LEU A 22 9.42 -10.87 -12.33
N PHE A 23 9.44 -11.61 -11.22
CA PHE A 23 9.74 -11.09 -9.90
C PHE A 23 11.20 -11.37 -9.55
N GLN A 24 11.93 -10.35 -9.10
CA GLN A 24 13.35 -10.45 -8.77
C GLN A 24 13.63 -11.24 -7.50
N ASN A 25 12.84 -11.02 -6.45
CA ASN A 25 13.04 -11.61 -5.12
C ASN A 25 11.86 -12.50 -4.71
N ARG A 26 12.11 -13.43 -3.78
CA ARG A 26 11.06 -14.23 -3.14
C ARG A 26 10.17 -13.36 -2.24
N TYR A 27 8.91 -13.72 -2.14
CA TYR A 27 7.98 -13.11 -1.19
C TYR A 27 8.49 -13.29 0.25
N LYS A 28 8.47 -12.21 1.03
CA LYS A 28 8.82 -12.22 2.46
C LYS A 28 7.54 -12.24 3.30
N SER A 29 7.53 -13.05 4.34
CA SER A 29 6.44 -13.12 5.32
C SER A 29 7.04 -12.89 6.70
N ILE A 30 6.73 -11.76 7.32
CA ILE A 30 7.29 -11.35 8.62
C ILE A 30 6.11 -11.25 9.60
N VAL A 31 6.24 -11.92 10.74
CA VAL A 31 5.23 -11.85 11.81
C VAL A 31 5.37 -10.50 12.50
N CYS A 32 4.28 -9.75 12.57
CA CYS A 32 4.20 -8.50 13.32
C CYS A 32 3.62 -8.82 14.71
N GLN A 33 4.44 -8.72 15.76
CA GLN A 33 3.99 -9.03 17.13
C GLN A 33 3.71 -7.77 17.96
N GLU A 34 4.37 -6.65 17.65
CA GLU A 34 4.25 -5.40 18.39
C GLU A 34 3.46 -4.34 17.62
N ASP A 35 2.54 -3.66 18.30
CA ASP A 35 1.72 -2.59 17.72
C ASP A 35 2.57 -1.43 17.16
N THR A 36 3.68 -1.11 17.83
CA THR A 36 4.61 -0.07 17.37
C THR A 36 5.24 -0.46 16.03
N TYR A 37 5.69 -1.71 15.90
CA TYR A 37 6.24 -2.21 14.64
C TYR A 37 5.20 -2.18 13.51
N LEU A 38 3.96 -2.60 13.80
CA LEU A 38 2.87 -2.56 12.83
C LEU A 38 2.61 -1.13 12.34
N ARG A 39 2.58 -0.14 13.24
CA ARG A 39 2.37 1.27 12.88
C ARG A 39 3.48 1.80 11.98
N GLU A 40 4.73 1.52 12.31
CA GLU A 40 5.87 1.93 11.48
C GLU A 40 5.86 1.25 10.11
N LEU A 41 5.52 -0.04 10.06
CA LEU A 41 5.39 -0.77 8.81
C LEU A 41 4.29 -0.21 7.91
N VAL A 42 3.13 0.13 8.48
CA VAL A 42 2.02 0.76 7.75
C VAL A 42 2.45 2.12 7.21
N ARG A 43 3.09 2.97 8.03
CA ARG A 43 3.65 4.26 7.57
C ARG A 43 4.64 4.04 6.42
N TYR A 44 5.55 3.09 6.55
CA TYR A 44 6.53 2.77 5.53
C TYR A 44 5.87 2.39 4.20
N ILE A 45 4.92 1.45 4.20
CA ILE A 45 4.23 1.00 2.98
C ILE A 45 3.53 2.17 2.28
N HIS A 46 2.82 3.00 3.05
CA HIS A 46 2.01 4.07 2.50
C HIS A 46 2.86 5.26 2.01
N LEU A 47 4.01 5.51 2.61
CA LEU A 47 4.95 6.56 2.19
C LEU A 47 5.96 6.08 1.13
N ASN A 48 5.99 4.78 0.81
CA ASN A 48 6.92 4.24 -0.18
C ASN A 48 6.81 4.89 -1.57
N PRO A 49 5.62 5.26 -2.10
CA PRO A 49 5.52 5.96 -3.37
C PRO A 49 6.28 7.30 -3.40
N VAL A 50 6.26 8.05 -2.29
CA VAL A 50 7.03 9.31 -2.15
C VAL A 50 8.51 8.98 -2.09
N ARG A 51 8.90 8.02 -1.25
CA ARG A 51 10.31 7.60 -1.11
C ARG A 51 10.92 7.05 -2.40
N ALA A 52 10.10 6.40 -3.22
CA ALA A 52 10.50 5.87 -4.53
C ALA A 52 10.44 6.92 -5.66
N GLY A 53 10.02 8.15 -5.38
CA GLY A 53 9.88 9.21 -6.37
C GLY A 53 8.76 9.00 -7.39
N ILE A 54 7.79 8.12 -7.09
CA ILE A 54 6.62 7.88 -7.94
C ILE A 54 5.63 9.05 -7.85
N VAL A 55 5.58 9.70 -6.69
CA VAL A 55 4.81 10.93 -6.43
C VAL A 55 5.73 11.97 -5.78
N SER A 56 5.50 13.26 -6.06
CA SER A 56 6.37 14.36 -5.61
C SER A 56 6.25 14.67 -4.12
N ASP A 57 5.04 14.54 -3.57
CA ASP A 57 4.72 14.99 -2.22
C ASP A 57 3.48 14.30 -1.62
N ILE A 58 3.16 14.67 -0.38
CA ILE A 58 1.99 14.15 0.35
C ILE A 58 0.67 14.59 -0.32
N GLY A 59 0.63 15.77 -0.91
CA GLY A 59 -0.54 16.29 -1.64
C GLY A 59 -0.91 15.40 -2.83
N GLU A 60 0.08 14.94 -3.59
CA GLU A 60 -0.11 13.95 -4.64
C GLU A 60 -0.45 12.56 -4.08
N LEU A 61 0.28 12.11 -3.05
CA LEU A 61 0.02 10.82 -2.39
C LEU A 61 -1.43 10.67 -1.88
N ASN A 62 -2.02 11.77 -1.42
CA ASN A 62 -3.42 11.84 -0.98
C ASN A 62 -4.45 11.44 -2.06
N ARG A 63 -4.07 11.49 -3.34
CA ARG A 63 -4.91 11.11 -4.49
C ARG A 63 -4.38 9.90 -5.25
N TYR A 64 -3.22 9.36 -4.84
CA TYR A 64 -2.58 8.26 -5.55
C TYR A 64 -3.39 6.96 -5.42
N PRO A 65 -3.90 6.39 -6.53
CA PRO A 65 -4.87 5.29 -6.48
C PRO A 65 -4.22 3.95 -6.11
N TYR A 66 -2.91 3.80 -6.36
CA TYR A 66 -2.17 2.55 -6.14
C TYR A 66 -1.55 2.45 -4.74
N SER A 67 -2.07 3.19 -3.76
CA SER A 67 -1.79 2.95 -2.34
C SER A 67 -3.06 3.06 -1.47
N GLY A 68 -2.99 2.47 -0.29
CA GLY A 68 -4.02 2.57 0.75
C GLY A 68 -4.10 3.94 1.43
N HIS A 69 -3.18 4.87 1.13
CA HIS A 69 -2.95 6.10 1.92
C HIS A 69 -4.19 6.99 1.99
N SER A 70 -4.84 7.22 0.86
CA SER A 70 -5.99 8.11 0.82
C SER A 70 -7.17 7.62 1.67
N ALA A 71 -7.37 6.30 1.78
CA ALA A 71 -8.35 5.72 2.68
C ALA A 71 -7.94 5.81 4.15
N LEU A 72 -6.66 5.57 4.45
CA LEU A 72 -6.12 5.68 5.80
C LEU A 72 -6.20 7.12 6.34
N MET A 73 -6.06 8.11 5.47
CA MET A 73 -6.23 9.54 5.80
C MET A 73 -7.69 10.00 5.78
N GLY A 74 -8.66 9.10 5.57
CA GLY A 74 -10.09 9.42 5.55
C GLY A 74 -10.57 10.19 4.31
N ARG A 75 -9.75 10.30 3.26
CA ARG A 75 -10.10 11.04 2.04
C ARG A 75 -11.01 10.25 1.10
N TYR A 76 -10.85 8.93 1.05
CA TYR A 76 -11.69 8.05 0.22
C TYR A 76 -12.07 6.78 0.99
N LYS A 77 -13.37 6.52 1.13
CA LYS A 77 -13.83 5.29 1.76
C LYS A 77 -13.73 4.12 0.78
N ARG A 78 -13.10 3.02 1.21
CA ARG A 78 -12.99 1.77 0.44
C ARG A 78 -13.58 0.65 1.27
N ARG A 79 -14.63 0.00 0.75
CA ARG A 79 -15.36 -1.07 1.47
C ARG A 79 -14.49 -2.27 1.83
N TRP A 80 -13.40 -2.47 1.11
CA TRP A 80 -12.49 -3.61 1.25
C TRP A 80 -11.22 -3.29 2.07
N GLN A 81 -11.05 -2.05 2.53
CA GLN A 81 -9.88 -1.63 3.30
C GLN A 81 -10.31 -1.24 4.71
N ASP A 82 -9.94 -2.06 5.70
CA ASP A 82 -10.07 -1.71 7.11
C ASP A 82 -9.03 -0.64 7.47
N VAL A 83 -9.49 0.41 8.15
CA VAL A 83 -8.68 1.55 8.61
C VAL A 83 -8.83 1.80 10.12
N GLU A 84 -9.69 1.03 10.80
CA GLU A 84 -9.95 1.18 12.23
C GLU A 84 -8.95 0.38 13.07
N TYR A 85 -8.51 -0.78 12.56
CA TYR A 85 -7.56 -1.65 13.23
C TYR A 85 -6.19 -1.02 13.49
N VAL A 86 -5.74 -0.12 12.61
CA VAL A 86 -4.48 0.61 12.78
C VAL A 86 -4.79 2.08 13.07
N PRO A 87 -5.04 2.46 14.34
CA PRO A 87 -5.32 3.83 14.70
C PRO A 87 -4.05 4.67 14.52
N LEU A 88 -3.92 5.27 13.35
CA LEU A 88 -3.03 6.40 13.16
C LEU A 88 -3.71 7.65 13.74
N PRO A 89 -2.94 8.59 14.32
CA PRO A 89 -3.50 9.87 14.72
C PRO A 89 -4.19 10.47 13.51
N LYS A 90 -5.52 10.64 13.61
CA LYS A 90 -6.27 11.39 12.61
C LYS A 90 -5.68 12.78 12.62
N THR A 91 -4.84 13.10 11.64
CA THR A 91 -4.36 14.48 11.46
C THR A 91 -5.61 15.35 11.33
N GLY A 92 -5.76 16.30 12.23
CA GLY A 92 -6.94 17.15 12.44
C GLY A 92 -7.41 17.89 11.18
N LEU A 93 -8.18 17.18 10.37
CA LEU A 93 -9.13 17.75 9.42
C LEU A 93 -10.55 17.44 9.93
N ASP A 94 -10.80 17.75 11.19
CA ASP A 94 -12.12 18.12 11.70
C ASP A 94 -12.29 19.64 11.59
N ARG A 95 -11.99 20.22 10.42
CA ARG A 95 -12.45 21.58 10.14
C ARG A 95 -13.91 21.51 9.74
N SER A 96 -14.73 21.98 10.68
CA SER A 96 -16.09 22.54 10.54
C SER A 96 -17.20 21.61 10.08
N SER A 97 -18.05 21.22 11.03
CA SER A 97 -19.51 21.26 10.87
C SER A 97 -20.12 21.67 12.22
N SER A 98 -20.18 22.98 12.44
CA SER A 98 -21.18 23.65 13.26
C SER A 98 -22.18 24.30 12.31
#